data_AF-A0A2E8FHQ3-F1
#
_entry.id   AF-A0A2E8FHQ3-F1
#
_cell.length_a   1.000
_cell.length_b   1.000
_cell.length_c   1.000
_cell.angle_alpha   90.00
_cell.angle_beta   90.00
_cell.angle_gamma   90.00
#
_symmetry.space_group_name_H-M   'P 1'
#
loop_
_entity.id
_entity.type
_entity.pdbx_description
1 polymer ?
#
loop_
_entity_poly.entity_id
_entity_poly.type
_entity_poly.pdbx_seq_one_letter_code
_entity_poly.pdbx_strand_id
1 'polypeptide(L)'
;MQFNGLGHLEMMLLAGIGGLVGLFAGHVVARWMSRLESDRPPAWALESITALLLAGFTLAMIGVECQRIPFVQPDLPWRYGRIVFHGLLLCLLVAATWTDLRHTEIPDEITVLGMIAGVGLATLSGDLQMIHLWMDWNPVAEHLHGGNVVIPEWIREHHHWHGLAWSTAGLACGGGLTWLVRVVSGALLGRESLGMGDVTLMAMIGAFVGWQPVLFIFMLAPFCGLLFGLLARALTNRPFVPYGPFLAAAAMVVLFAWRWIWLFPDTGRPGRFAVRNLFGDAISLAILGGAALGGFCLLLLLVRLYGAIPVGVRTESADPPGDRDRVEHVEDNQA
;
A
#
# COMPACT_ATOMS: atom_id res chain seq x y z
N MET A 1 -9.90 27.35 9.93
CA MET A 1 -8.87 27.16 10.97
C MET A 1 -7.97 26.01 10.57
N GLN A 2 -6.65 26.20 10.53
CA GLN A 2 -5.65 25.13 10.34
C GLN A 2 -5.37 24.46 11.70
N PHE A 3 -4.59 23.36 11.76
CA PHE A 3 -4.04 22.94 13.06
C PHE A 3 -3.06 23.98 13.64
N ASN A 4 -2.71 25.00 12.86
CA ASN A 4 -1.81 26.13 13.17
C ASN A 4 -2.17 26.97 14.41
N GLY A 5 -3.22 26.64 15.15
CA GLY A 5 -3.49 27.19 16.48
C GLY A 5 -2.87 26.40 17.64
N LEU A 6 -2.38 25.18 17.38
CA LEU A 6 -1.85 24.29 18.41
C LEU A 6 -0.40 24.64 18.74
N GLY A 7 -0.09 24.77 20.03
CA GLY A 7 1.26 24.95 20.52
C GLY A 7 2.10 23.66 20.39
N HIS A 8 3.43 23.79 20.40
CA HIS A 8 4.33 22.63 20.37
C HIS A 8 4.03 21.59 21.45
N LEU A 9 3.69 22.05 22.66
CA LEU A 9 3.33 21.16 23.77
C LEU A 9 2.05 20.37 23.48
N GLU A 10 1.02 21.01 22.93
CA GLU A 10 -0.25 20.35 22.59
C GLU A 10 -0.05 19.31 21.48
N MET A 11 0.76 19.62 20.47
CA MET A 11 1.14 18.67 19.43
C MET A 11 1.86 17.44 20.00
N MET A 12 2.80 17.64 20.93
CA MET A 12 3.50 16.53 21.60
C MET A 12 2.57 15.72 22.50
N LEU A 13 1.63 16.36 23.20
CA LEU A 13 0.63 15.68 24.02
C LEU A 13 -0.31 14.83 23.16
N LEU A 14 -0.81 15.38 22.05
CA LEU A 14 -1.66 14.64 21.11
C LEU A 14 -0.92 13.47 20.47
N ALA A 15 0.35 13.64 20.09
CA ALA A 15 1.19 12.54 19.61
C ALA A 15 1.42 11.48 20.68
N GLY A 16 1.62 11.90 21.94
CA GLY A 16 1.73 10.99 23.10
C GLY A 16 0.44 10.19 23.32
N ILE A 17 -0.73 10.82 23.23
CA ILE A 17 -2.03 10.14 23.26
C ILE A 17 -2.14 9.15 22.10
N GLY A 18 -1.74 9.54 20.88
CA GLY A 18 -1.66 8.66 19.73
C GLY A 18 -0.79 7.42 19.99
N GLY A 19 0.35 7.60 20.66
CA GLY A 19 1.22 6.49 21.08
C GLY A 19 0.59 5.56 22.12
N LEU A 20 -0.09 6.11 23.14
CA LEU A 20 -0.82 5.31 24.14
C LEU A 20 -1.98 4.53 23.51
N VAL A 21 -2.73 5.15 22.61
CA VAL A 21 -3.77 4.49 21.81
C VAL A 21 -3.14 3.41 20.95
N GLY A 22 -1.95 3.64 20.38
CA GLY A 22 -1.21 2.64 19.63
C GLY A 22 -0.77 1.46 20.47
N LEU A 23 -0.26 1.66 21.70
CA LEU A 23 0.05 0.56 22.61
C LEU A 23 -1.20 -0.31 22.88
N PHE A 24 -2.32 0.34 23.18
CA PHE A 24 -3.59 -0.36 23.40
C PHE A 24 -4.07 -1.10 22.14
N ALA A 25 -4.03 -0.44 20.98
CA ALA A 25 -4.43 -1.04 19.70
C ALA A 25 -3.53 -2.22 19.34
N GLY A 26 -2.21 -2.10 19.50
CA GLY A 26 -1.26 -3.19 19.28
C GLY A 26 -1.51 -4.37 20.20
N HIS A 27 -1.87 -4.11 21.46
CA HIS A 27 -2.27 -5.17 22.38
C HIS A 27 -3.54 -5.90 21.92
N VAL A 28 -4.54 -5.15 21.46
CA VAL A 28 -5.79 -5.71 20.91
C VAL A 28 -5.50 -6.52 19.64
N VAL A 29 -4.68 -5.99 18.73
CA VAL A 29 -4.25 -6.68 17.50
C VAL A 29 -3.51 -7.97 17.84
N ALA A 30 -2.53 -7.94 18.76
CA ALA A 30 -1.79 -9.13 19.17
C ALA A 30 -2.72 -10.22 19.75
N ARG A 31 -3.68 -9.82 20.59
CA ARG A 31 -4.70 -10.75 21.13
C ARG A 31 -5.62 -11.29 20.04
N TRP A 32 -6.07 -10.44 19.12
CA TRP A 32 -6.93 -10.86 18.04
C TRP A 32 -6.23 -11.84 17.09
N MET A 33 -4.99 -11.54 16.69
CA MET A 33 -4.16 -12.42 15.86
C MET A 33 -3.92 -13.78 16.52
N SER A 34 -3.76 -13.83 17.85
CA SER A 34 -3.63 -15.11 18.56
C SER A 34 -4.86 -16.02 18.51
N ARG A 35 -6.01 -15.53 18.01
CA ARG A 35 -7.19 -16.36 17.72
C ARG A 35 -7.19 -16.89 16.28
N LEU A 36 -6.49 -16.23 15.39
CA LEU A 36 -6.39 -16.58 13.97
C LEU A 36 -5.24 -17.56 13.72
N GLU A 37 -4.16 -17.47 14.49
CA GLU A 37 -2.88 -18.15 14.20
C GLU A 37 -2.30 -18.92 15.40
N SER A 38 -1.59 -20.02 15.14
CA SER A 38 -0.94 -20.81 16.19
C SER A 38 0.41 -20.23 16.65
N ASP A 39 1.11 -19.51 15.78
CA ASP A 39 2.40 -18.88 16.10
C ASP A 39 2.19 -17.40 16.43
N ARG A 40 2.38 -17.04 17.69
CA ARG A 40 1.97 -15.73 18.19
C ARG A 40 3.06 -14.70 17.96
N PRO A 41 2.75 -13.52 17.40
CA PRO A 41 3.65 -12.39 17.48
C PRO A 41 4.05 -12.12 18.94
N PRO A 42 5.32 -11.75 19.21
CA PRO A 42 5.65 -11.18 20.50
C PRO A 42 4.82 -9.91 20.69
N ALA A 43 3.92 -9.92 21.68
CA ALA A 43 2.97 -8.83 21.91
C ALA A 43 3.67 -7.47 22.03
N TRP A 44 4.82 -7.43 22.73
CA TRP A 44 5.63 -6.22 22.87
C TRP A 44 6.08 -5.62 21.52
N ALA A 45 6.31 -6.44 20.50
CA ALA A 45 6.75 -5.96 19.19
C ALA A 45 5.59 -5.28 18.45
N LEU A 46 4.42 -5.92 18.43
CA LEU A 46 3.21 -5.32 17.85
C LEU A 46 2.80 -4.06 18.59
N GLU A 47 2.80 -4.07 19.92
CA GLU A 47 2.54 -2.91 20.77
C GLU A 47 3.51 -1.76 20.46
N SER A 48 4.82 -2.04 20.39
CA SER A 48 5.82 -1.00 20.12
C SER A 48 5.70 -0.43 18.70
N ILE A 49 5.54 -1.29 17.68
CA ILE A 49 5.42 -0.87 16.28
C ILE A 49 4.17 -0.01 16.09
N THR A 50 3.01 -0.47 16.58
CA THR A 50 1.75 0.27 16.47
C THR A 50 1.78 1.58 17.26
N ALA A 51 2.37 1.59 18.46
CA ALA A 51 2.57 2.82 19.24
C ALA A 51 3.41 3.87 18.49
N LEU A 52 4.57 3.46 17.97
CA LEU A 52 5.44 4.36 17.21
C LEU A 52 4.76 4.88 15.93
N LEU A 53 4.06 4.00 15.22
CA LEU A 53 3.35 4.37 14.00
C LEU A 53 2.21 5.35 14.27
N LEU A 54 1.37 5.09 15.28
CA LEU A 54 0.24 5.97 15.57
C LEU A 54 0.70 7.31 16.17
N ALA A 55 1.74 7.32 17.01
CA ALA A 55 2.35 8.56 17.50
C ALA A 55 2.93 9.39 16.35
N GLY A 56 3.74 8.74 15.49
CA GLY A 56 4.37 9.38 14.35
C GLY A 56 3.34 9.88 13.33
N PHE A 57 2.28 9.10 13.07
CA PHE A 57 1.20 9.50 12.17
C PHE A 57 0.40 10.68 12.72
N THR A 58 0.11 10.68 14.02
CA THR A 58 -0.55 11.81 14.68
C THR A 58 0.28 13.09 14.56
N LEU A 59 1.59 12.98 14.77
CA LEU A 59 2.52 14.10 14.59
C LEU A 59 2.59 14.56 13.12
N ALA A 60 2.61 13.64 12.16
CA ALA A 60 2.61 13.97 10.74
C ALA A 60 1.32 14.68 10.31
N MET A 61 0.17 14.24 10.82
CA MET A 61 -1.14 14.81 10.53
C MET A 61 -1.31 16.22 11.11
N ILE A 62 -0.80 16.47 12.32
CA ILE A 62 -1.02 17.74 13.03
C ILE A 62 0.13 18.73 12.77
N GLY A 63 1.38 18.26 12.81
CA GLY A 63 2.56 19.12 12.71
C GLY A 63 2.97 19.42 11.26
N VAL A 64 3.02 18.39 10.41
CA VAL A 64 3.42 18.54 8.98
C VAL A 64 2.21 18.77 8.07
N GLU A 65 1.00 18.53 8.60
CA GLU A 65 -0.25 18.50 7.86
C GLU A 65 -0.10 17.63 6.59
N CYS A 66 0.41 16.41 6.79
CA CYS A 66 0.89 15.53 5.71
C CYS A 66 -0.19 15.13 4.68
N GLN A 67 -1.46 15.27 5.02
CA GLN A 67 -2.59 14.99 4.13
C GLN A 67 -3.47 16.22 3.86
N ARG A 68 -2.95 17.43 4.10
CA ARG A 68 -3.68 18.67 3.82
C ARG A 68 -3.56 19.02 2.35
N ILE A 69 -4.69 19.20 1.70
CA ILE A 69 -4.79 19.78 0.36
C ILE A 69 -5.81 20.93 0.40
N PRO A 70 -5.62 22.03 -0.38
CA PRO A 70 -6.42 23.24 -0.23
C PRO A 70 -7.94 23.05 -0.37
N PHE A 71 -8.37 22.05 -1.15
CA PHE A 71 -9.75 21.82 -1.58
C PHE A 71 -10.49 20.75 -0.76
N VAL A 72 -9.81 20.11 0.19
CA VAL A 72 -10.41 19.17 1.14
C VAL A 72 -10.19 19.73 2.53
N GLN A 73 -11.25 20.30 3.10
CA GLN A 73 -11.20 20.93 4.41
C GLN A 73 -12.29 20.34 5.30
N PRO A 74 -11.97 19.23 5.99
CA PRO A 74 -12.95 18.62 6.84
C PRO A 74 -13.34 19.51 8.01
N ASP A 75 -14.52 19.29 8.56
CA ASP A 75 -14.93 19.90 9.82
C ASP A 75 -14.03 19.45 10.97
N LEU A 76 -13.96 20.27 12.03
CA LEU A 76 -13.07 20.00 13.18
C LEU A 76 -13.16 18.56 13.72
N PRO A 77 -14.34 17.98 14.01
CA PRO A 77 -14.41 16.58 14.47
C PRO A 77 -13.82 15.60 13.47
N TRP A 78 -14.05 15.80 12.17
CA TRP A 78 -13.57 14.89 11.13
C TRP A 78 -12.09 15.07 10.79
N ARG A 79 -11.47 16.20 11.13
CA ARG A 79 -10.00 16.32 11.09
C ARG A 79 -9.32 15.38 12.06
N TYR A 80 -9.79 15.32 13.30
CA TYR A 80 -9.32 14.33 14.27
C TYR A 80 -9.82 12.92 13.90
N GLY A 81 -11.05 12.82 13.37
CA GLY A 81 -11.61 11.59 12.83
C GLY A 81 -10.71 10.95 11.76
N ARG A 82 -10.07 11.74 10.90
CA ARG A 82 -9.10 11.25 9.91
C ARG A 82 -7.87 10.61 10.52
N ILE A 83 -7.41 11.12 11.67
CA ILE A 83 -6.29 10.51 12.41
C ILE A 83 -6.69 9.12 12.89
N VAL A 84 -7.89 9.00 13.47
CA VAL A 84 -8.43 7.71 13.95
C VAL A 84 -8.69 6.75 12.78
N PHE A 85 -9.29 7.23 11.70
CA PHE A 85 -9.65 6.44 10.52
C PHE A 85 -8.43 5.83 9.82
N HIS A 86 -7.41 6.64 9.52
CA HIS A 86 -6.18 6.11 8.94
C HIS A 86 -5.30 5.41 9.97
N GLY A 87 -5.40 5.75 11.26
CA GLY A 87 -4.79 4.99 12.34
C GLY A 87 -5.31 3.55 12.42
N LEU A 88 -6.62 3.34 12.21
CA LEU A 88 -7.22 2.01 12.06
C LEU A 88 -6.62 1.27 10.87
N LEU A 89 -6.51 1.91 9.70
CA LEU A 89 -5.84 1.31 8.53
C LEU A 89 -4.40 0.92 8.88
N LEU A 90 -3.62 1.77 9.55
CA LEU A 90 -2.25 1.45 9.94
C LEU A 90 -2.18 0.20 10.84
N CYS A 91 -3.10 0.06 11.80
CA CYS A 91 -3.19 -1.15 12.62
C CYS A 91 -3.48 -2.41 11.78
N LEU A 92 -4.40 -2.33 10.83
CA LEU A 92 -4.71 -3.43 9.92
C LEU A 92 -3.54 -3.78 9.00
N LEU A 93 -2.80 -2.77 8.52
CA LEU A 93 -1.59 -2.97 7.71
C LEU A 93 -0.47 -3.64 8.52
N VAL A 94 -0.29 -3.29 9.79
CA VAL A 94 0.66 -3.98 10.68
C VAL A 94 0.27 -5.45 10.86
N ALA A 95 -1.02 -5.72 11.10
CA ALA A 95 -1.53 -7.08 11.22
C ALA A 95 -1.26 -7.88 9.93
N ALA A 96 -1.70 -7.36 8.78
CA ALA A 96 -1.51 -8.00 7.47
C ALA A 96 -0.03 -8.21 7.12
N THR A 97 0.84 -7.25 7.44
CA THR A 97 2.29 -7.38 7.21
C THR A 97 2.88 -8.51 8.05
N TRP A 98 2.44 -8.64 9.30
CA TRP A 98 2.93 -9.69 10.18
C TRP A 98 2.49 -11.07 9.72
N THR A 99 1.20 -11.23 9.37
CA THR A 99 0.66 -12.51 8.88
C THR A 99 1.34 -12.92 7.58
N ASP A 100 1.48 -11.98 6.62
CA ASP A 100 2.04 -12.28 5.32
C ASP A 100 3.53 -12.69 5.42
N LEU A 101 4.35 -11.97 6.20
CA LEU A 101 5.76 -12.33 6.40
C LEU A 101 6.00 -13.72 7.02
N ARG A 102 5.00 -14.29 7.70
CA ARG A 102 5.09 -15.58 8.37
C ARG A 102 4.46 -16.70 7.56
N HIS A 103 3.29 -16.44 6.99
CA HIS A 103 2.42 -17.46 6.40
C HIS A 103 2.21 -17.26 4.90
N THR A 104 2.70 -16.17 4.31
CA THR A 104 2.54 -15.82 2.88
C THR A 104 1.08 -15.70 2.44
N GLU A 105 0.18 -15.55 3.42
CA GLU A 105 -1.26 -15.46 3.27
C GLU A 105 -1.77 -14.31 4.16
N ILE A 106 -2.84 -13.64 3.69
CA ILE A 106 -3.50 -12.57 4.42
C ILE A 106 -4.91 -13.05 4.76
N PRO A 107 -5.24 -13.23 6.06
CA PRO A 107 -6.57 -13.64 6.48
C PRO A 107 -7.67 -12.70 5.98
N ASP A 108 -8.74 -13.27 5.45
CA ASP A 108 -9.91 -12.51 4.97
C ASP A 108 -10.57 -11.71 6.10
N GLU A 109 -10.46 -12.16 7.35
CA GLU A 109 -10.95 -11.44 8.52
C GLU A 109 -10.31 -10.05 8.66
N ILE A 110 -9.05 -9.88 8.23
CA ILE A 110 -8.37 -8.57 8.24
C ILE A 110 -8.90 -7.69 7.12
N THR A 111 -8.93 -8.21 5.90
CA THR A 111 -9.27 -7.41 4.72
C THR A 111 -10.76 -7.08 4.66
N VAL A 112 -11.64 -8.04 4.97
CA VAL A 112 -13.10 -7.84 5.00
C VAL A 112 -13.51 -6.90 6.11
N LEU A 113 -12.98 -7.08 7.33
CA LEU A 113 -13.21 -6.13 8.43
C LEU A 113 -12.78 -4.72 8.03
N GLY A 114 -11.61 -4.59 7.44
CA GLY A 114 -11.10 -3.32 6.95
C GLY A 114 -11.98 -2.71 5.87
N MET A 115 -12.42 -3.48 4.88
CA MET A 115 -13.34 -2.98 3.83
C MET A 115 -14.66 -2.49 4.42
N ILE A 116 -15.27 -3.26 5.33
CA ILE A 116 -16.51 -2.86 6.01
C ILE A 116 -16.31 -1.60 6.84
N ALA A 117 -15.23 -1.54 7.63
CA ALA A 117 -14.92 -0.38 8.46
C ALA A 117 -14.60 0.86 7.60
N GLY A 118 -13.82 0.71 6.53
CA GLY A 118 -13.48 1.76 5.58
C GLY A 118 -14.72 2.39 4.97
N VAL A 119 -15.58 1.57 4.35
CA VAL A 119 -16.83 2.01 3.72
C VAL A 119 -17.80 2.57 4.77
N GLY A 120 -17.99 1.88 5.89
CA GLY A 120 -18.92 2.29 6.93
C GLY A 120 -18.56 3.63 7.56
N LEU A 121 -17.31 3.81 8.00
CA LEU A 121 -16.85 5.05 8.62
C LEU A 121 -16.82 6.21 7.62
N ALA A 122 -16.39 5.98 6.38
CA ALA A 122 -16.42 7.00 5.33
C ALA A 122 -17.85 7.46 5.01
N THR A 123 -18.81 6.53 4.94
CA THR A 123 -20.22 6.84 4.71
C THR A 123 -20.85 7.61 5.88
N LEU A 124 -20.62 7.14 7.11
CA LEU A 124 -21.19 7.76 8.31
C LEU A 124 -20.63 9.16 8.56
N SER A 125 -19.36 9.39 8.24
CA SER A 125 -18.73 10.70 8.40
C SER A 125 -19.02 11.65 7.25
N GLY A 126 -18.95 11.16 6.01
CA GLY A 126 -18.99 11.96 4.79
C GLY A 126 -17.79 12.88 4.56
N ASP A 127 -16.75 12.83 5.41
CA ASP A 127 -15.70 13.84 5.42
C ASP A 127 -14.30 13.32 5.85
N LEU A 128 -14.09 12.00 5.75
CA LEU A 128 -12.81 11.35 6.10
C LEU A 128 -11.81 11.29 4.92
N GLN A 129 -12.21 11.78 3.74
CA GLN A 129 -11.45 11.66 2.51
C GLN A 129 -10.08 12.36 2.56
N MET A 130 -9.09 11.73 1.92
CA MET A 130 -7.81 12.37 1.60
C MET A 130 -7.89 13.29 0.39
N ILE A 131 -8.83 12.98 -0.51
CA ILE A 131 -9.11 13.67 -1.76
C ILE A 131 -10.55 13.39 -2.16
N HIS A 132 -11.25 14.36 -2.75
CA HIS A 132 -12.62 14.15 -3.22
C HIS A 132 -12.71 13.07 -4.30
N LEU A 133 -13.85 12.38 -4.38
CA LEU A 133 -14.11 11.34 -5.38
C LEU A 133 -13.72 11.81 -6.79
N TRP A 134 -14.25 12.94 -7.24
CA TRP A 134 -13.86 13.49 -8.53
C TRP A 134 -14.04 15.00 -8.51
N MET A 135 -13.05 15.72 -9.01
CA MET A 135 -13.10 17.15 -9.29
C MET A 135 -12.34 17.42 -10.59
N ASP A 136 -12.67 18.51 -11.26
CA ASP A 136 -11.90 18.96 -12.40
C ASP A 136 -10.58 19.57 -11.90
N TRP A 137 -9.50 18.79 -12.02
CA TRP A 137 -8.14 19.22 -11.67
C TRP A 137 -7.42 19.93 -12.81
N ASN A 138 -8.12 20.24 -13.91
CA ASN A 138 -7.53 20.91 -15.05
C ASN A 138 -7.17 22.36 -14.68
N PRO A 139 -5.91 22.79 -14.87
CA PRO A 139 -5.52 24.17 -14.62
C PRO A 139 -6.32 25.17 -15.46
N VAL A 140 -6.76 24.80 -16.68
CA VAL A 140 -7.60 25.66 -17.52
C VAL A 140 -8.95 25.91 -16.85
N ALA A 141 -9.58 24.87 -16.30
CA ALA A 141 -10.85 25.01 -15.57
C ALA A 141 -10.67 25.86 -14.31
N GLU A 142 -9.57 25.71 -13.57
CA GLU A 142 -9.23 26.55 -12.42
C GLU A 142 -9.10 28.03 -12.82
N HIS A 143 -8.45 28.34 -13.96
CA HIS A 143 -8.34 29.71 -14.46
C HIS A 143 -9.69 30.31 -14.86
N LEU A 144 -10.54 29.53 -15.54
CA LEU A 144 -11.88 29.98 -15.95
C LEU A 144 -12.76 30.31 -14.74
N HIS A 145 -12.53 29.67 -13.60
CA HIS A 145 -13.24 29.92 -12.34
C HIS A 145 -12.47 30.88 -11.39
N GLY A 146 -11.59 31.74 -11.94
CA GLY A 146 -10.91 32.78 -11.17
C GLY A 146 -9.86 32.26 -10.20
N GLY A 147 -9.22 31.12 -10.53
CA GLY A 147 -8.19 30.48 -9.70
C GLY A 147 -8.75 29.54 -8.63
N ASN A 148 -10.04 29.20 -8.68
CA ASN A 148 -10.67 28.29 -7.72
C ASN A 148 -11.02 26.96 -8.37
N VAL A 149 -10.75 25.86 -7.65
CA VAL A 149 -11.28 24.53 -8.03
C VAL A 149 -12.74 24.46 -7.61
N VAL A 150 -13.62 24.09 -8.54
CA VAL A 150 -15.06 23.97 -8.29
C VAL A 150 -15.37 22.60 -7.71
N ILE A 151 -15.91 22.59 -6.49
CA ILE A 151 -16.43 21.39 -5.85
C ILE A 151 -17.87 21.16 -6.36
N PRO A 152 -18.17 20.01 -6.98
CA PRO A 152 -19.53 19.68 -7.42
C PRO A 152 -20.57 19.86 -6.30
N GLU A 153 -21.76 20.37 -6.65
CA GLU A 153 -22.82 20.70 -5.67
C GLU A 153 -23.28 19.48 -4.88
N TRP A 154 -23.44 18.33 -5.55
CA TRP A 154 -23.85 17.10 -4.88
C TRP A 154 -22.87 16.66 -3.77
N ILE A 155 -21.56 16.93 -3.90
CA ILE A 155 -20.57 16.63 -2.87
C ILE A 155 -20.82 17.49 -1.63
N ARG A 156 -21.21 18.75 -1.84
CA ARG A 156 -21.50 19.73 -0.77
C ARG A 156 -22.87 19.51 -0.12
N GLU A 157 -23.84 18.98 -0.86
CA GLU A 157 -25.18 18.73 -0.32
C GLU A 157 -25.31 17.36 0.33
N HIS A 158 -24.58 16.36 -0.18
CA HIS A 158 -24.75 14.95 0.16
C HIS A 158 -23.43 14.32 0.62
N HIS A 159 -22.86 14.85 1.70
CA HIS A 159 -21.54 14.44 2.22
C HIS A 159 -21.45 12.92 2.49
N HIS A 160 -22.50 12.32 3.07
CA HIS A 160 -22.53 10.87 3.34
C HIS A 160 -22.49 10.00 2.07
N TRP A 161 -23.22 10.42 1.03
CA TRP A 161 -23.23 9.73 -0.26
C TRP A 161 -21.89 9.89 -0.98
N HIS A 162 -21.24 11.05 -0.83
CA HIS A 162 -19.88 11.24 -1.29
C HIS A 162 -18.91 10.31 -0.55
N GLY A 163 -18.98 10.20 0.77
CA GLY A 163 -18.15 9.26 1.55
C GLY A 163 -18.32 7.81 1.12
N LEU A 164 -19.56 7.37 0.88
CA LEU A 164 -19.88 6.05 0.34
C LEU A 164 -19.26 5.84 -1.05
N ALA A 165 -19.53 6.76 -1.98
CA ALA A 165 -19.06 6.67 -3.35
C ALA A 165 -17.52 6.73 -3.43
N TRP A 166 -16.89 7.58 -2.63
CA TRP A 166 -15.44 7.72 -2.53
C TRP A 166 -14.77 6.44 -2.04
N SER A 167 -15.25 5.88 -0.94
CA SER A 167 -14.68 4.67 -0.34
C SER A 167 -14.90 3.45 -1.24
N THR A 168 -16.11 3.27 -1.77
CA THR A 168 -16.43 2.15 -2.67
C THR A 168 -15.69 2.24 -4.00
N ALA A 169 -15.52 3.44 -4.57
CA ALA A 169 -14.68 3.64 -5.76
C ALA A 169 -13.22 3.30 -5.46
N GLY A 170 -12.70 3.67 -4.28
CA GLY A 170 -11.37 3.29 -3.84
C GLY A 170 -11.20 1.78 -3.72
N LEU A 171 -12.13 1.10 -3.06
CA LEU A 171 -12.18 -0.36 -2.94
C LEU A 171 -12.19 -1.03 -4.31
N ALA A 172 -13.10 -0.61 -5.19
CA ALA A 172 -13.24 -1.17 -6.53
C ALA A 172 -12.00 -0.91 -7.39
N CYS A 173 -11.40 0.28 -7.29
CA CYS A 173 -10.17 0.61 -8.01
C CYS A 173 -8.98 -0.22 -7.52
N GLY A 174 -8.79 -0.32 -6.20
CA GLY A 174 -7.69 -1.09 -5.61
C GLY A 174 -7.78 -2.57 -5.92
N GLY A 175 -8.92 -3.19 -5.61
CA GLY A 175 -9.16 -4.60 -5.93
C GLY A 175 -9.14 -4.85 -7.43
N GLY A 176 -9.82 -4.02 -8.22
CA GLY A 176 -9.92 -4.16 -9.68
C GLY A 176 -8.58 -4.04 -10.40
N LEU A 177 -7.72 -3.09 -10.00
CA LEU A 177 -6.40 -2.91 -10.60
C LEU A 177 -5.50 -4.11 -10.33
N THR A 178 -5.44 -4.54 -9.08
CA THR A 178 -4.59 -5.68 -8.69
C THR A 178 -5.11 -6.99 -9.25
N TRP A 179 -6.43 -7.16 -9.34
CA TRP A 179 -7.05 -8.30 -10.01
C TRP A 179 -6.76 -8.31 -11.53
N LEU A 180 -6.85 -7.16 -12.21
CA LEU A 180 -6.50 -7.04 -13.63
C LEU A 180 -5.05 -7.48 -13.87
N VAL A 181 -4.14 -7.03 -13.01
CA VAL A 181 -2.72 -7.40 -13.06
C VAL A 181 -2.55 -8.90 -12.88
N ARG A 182 -3.22 -9.51 -11.89
CA ARG A 182 -3.22 -10.97 -11.66
C ARG A 182 -3.68 -11.75 -12.89
N VAL A 183 -4.76 -11.30 -13.55
CA VAL A 183 -5.30 -11.98 -14.74
C VAL A 183 -4.37 -11.83 -15.94
N VAL A 184 -3.90 -10.62 -16.22
CA VAL A 184 -3.02 -10.34 -17.38
C VAL A 184 -1.66 -11.04 -17.21
N SER A 185 -1.07 -10.98 -16.01
CA SER A 185 0.20 -11.66 -15.74
C SER A 185 0.05 -13.17 -15.77
N GLY A 186 -1.04 -13.71 -15.22
CA GLY A 186 -1.35 -15.14 -15.28
C GLY A 186 -1.47 -15.65 -16.71
N ALA A 187 -2.20 -14.92 -17.55
CA ALA A 187 -2.36 -15.25 -18.97
C ALA A 187 -1.05 -15.19 -19.76
N LEU A 188 -0.20 -14.17 -19.50
CA LEU A 188 1.05 -13.98 -20.24
C LEU A 188 2.18 -14.88 -19.75
N LEU A 189 2.31 -15.14 -18.45
CA LEU A 189 3.39 -15.94 -17.86
C LEU A 189 3.04 -17.42 -17.69
N GLY A 190 1.76 -17.80 -17.81
CA GLY A 190 1.30 -19.18 -17.65
C GLY A 190 1.37 -19.72 -16.21
N ARG A 191 1.52 -18.83 -15.23
CA ARG A 191 1.55 -19.14 -13.79
C ARG A 191 0.94 -18.00 -12.99
N GLU A 192 0.31 -18.31 -11.86
CA GLU A 192 -0.21 -17.28 -10.97
C GLU A 192 0.93 -16.41 -10.43
N SER A 193 0.90 -15.11 -10.73
CA SER A 193 2.02 -14.21 -10.37
C SER A 193 1.78 -13.38 -9.11
N LEU A 194 0.53 -13.29 -8.63
CA LEU A 194 0.14 -12.37 -7.56
C LEU A 194 -1.00 -13.00 -6.76
N GLY A 195 -0.93 -13.00 -5.44
CA GLY A 195 -1.86 -13.73 -4.57
C GLY A 195 -3.25 -13.09 -4.51
N MET A 196 -4.28 -13.86 -4.15
CA MET A 196 -5.62 -13.29 -3.92
C MET A 196 -5.61 -12.35 -2.69
N GLY A 197 -4.79 -12.66 -1.68
CA GLY A 197 -4.59 -11.81 -0.51
C GLY A 197 -4.16 -10.38 -0.88
N ASP A 198 -3.27 -10.22 -1.86
CA ASP A 198 -2.84 -8.91 -2.36
C ASP A 198 -3.99 -8.10 -2.98
N VAL A 199 -4.91 -8.77 -3.68
CA VAL A 199 -6.10 -8.15 -4.28
C VAL A 199 -7.02 -7.64 -3.18
N THR A 200 -7.32 -8.47 -2.19
CA THR A 200 -8.18 -8.07 -1.05
C THR A 200 -7.53 -7.01 -0.17
N LEU A 201 -6.20 -7.04 -0.02
CA LEU A 201 -5.45 -6.02 0.70
C LEU A 201 -5.55 -4.66 0.00
N MET A 202 -5.42 -4.63 -1.32
CA MET A 202 -5.55 -3.40 -2.11
C MET A 202 -6.99 -2.86 -2.13
N ALA A 203 -7.99 -3.75 -2.15
CA ALA A 203 -9.39 -3.36 -1.99
C ALA A 203 -9.64 -2.71 -0.61
N MET A 204 -9.10 -3.32 0.46
CA MET A 204 -9.16 -2.75 1.81
C MET A 204 -8.46 -1.39 1.87
N ILE A 205 -7.22 -1.28 1.41
CA ILE A 205 -6.47 -0.01 1.37
C ILE A 205 -7.29 1.06 0.64
N GLY A 206 -7.85 0.71 -0.52
CA GLY A 206 -8.68 1.61 -1.31
C GLY A 206 -9.92 2.11 -0.61
N ALA A 207 -10.57 1.29 0.21
CA ALA A 207 -11.71 1.72 1.01
C ALA A 207 -11.35 2.86 1.99
N PHE A 208 -10.09 2.96 2.41
CA PHE A 208 -9.62 3.98 3.35
C PHE A 208 -8.99 5.21 2.70
N VAL A 209 -8.48 5.10 1.47
CA VAL A 209 -7.73 6.21 0.85
C VAL A 209 -8.39 6.77 -0.40
N GLY A 210 -9.38 6.08 -0.96
CA GLY A 210 -10.01 6.45 -2.23
C GLY A 210 -9.21 5.98 -3.44
N TRP A 211 -9.74 6.23 -4.63
CA TRP A 211 -9.19 5.64 -5.86
C TRP A 211 -7.92 6.35 -6.36
N GLN A 212 -7.76 7.67 -6.18
CA GLN A 212 -6.55 8.35 -6.65
C GLN A 212 -5.30 7.91 -5.87
N PRO A 213 -5.28 7.90 -4.51
CA PRO A 213 -4.08 7.50 -3.79
C PRO A 213 -3.72 6.02 -4.00
N VAL A 214 -4.72 5.14 -4.18
CA VAL A 214 -4.52 3.72 -4.51
C VAL A 214 -3.62 3.52 -5.72
N LEU A 215 -3.76 4.34 -6.76
CA LEU A 215 -2.93 4.25 -7.96
C LEU A 215 -1.46 4.52 -7.66
N PHE A 216 -1.18 5.49 -6.76
CA PHE A 216 0.18 5.75 -6.29
C PHE A 216 0.71 4.61 -5.43
N ILE A 217 -0.13 4.04 -4.56
CA ILE A 217 0.26 2.90 -3.71
C ILE A 217 0.67 1.71 -4.58
N PHE A 218 -0.17 1.38 -5.57
CA PHE A 218 0.11 0.30 -6.51
C PHE A 218 1.41 0.53 -7.28
N MET A 219 1.62 1.75 -7.79
CA MET A 219 2.83 2.10 -8.54
C MET A 219 4.10 2.11 -7.66
N LEU A 220 3.96 2.50 -6.39
CA LEU A 220 5.09 2.62 -5.46
C LEU A 220 5.51 1.27 -4.85
N ALA A 221 4.58 0.31 -4.74
CA ALA A 221 4.84 -0.99 -4.12
C ALA A 221 6.03 -1.77 -4.73
N PRO A 222 6.21 -1.87 -6.06
CA PRO A 222 7.41 -2.49 -6.63
C PRO A 222 8.72 -1.79 -6.26
N PHE A 223 8.72 -0.46 -6.08
CA PHE A 223 9.91 0.28 -5.64
C PHE A 223 10.23 0.00 -4.18
N CYS A 224 9.21 -0.08 -3.31
CA CYS A 224 9.37 -0.55 -1.94
C CYS A 224 9.93 -1.98 -1.91
N GLY A 225 9.38 -2.88 -2.72
CA GLY A 225 9.85 -4.25 -2.85
C GLY A 225 11.29 -4.36 -3.35
N LEU A 226 11.69 -3.53 -4.32
CA LEU A 226 13.07 -3.48 -4.79
C LEU A 226 14.02 -3.01 -3.67
N LEU A 227 13.67 -1.91 -2.99
CA LEU A 227 14.50 -1.36 -1.92
C LEU A 227 14.67 -2.34 -0.76
N PHE A 228 13.56 -2.84 -0.21
CA PHE A 228 13.58 -3.75 0.93
C PHE A 228 14.04 -5.16 0.55
N GLY A 229 13.73 -5.63 -0.66
CA GLY A 229 14.20 -6.93 -1.17
C GLY A 229 15.72 -6.97 -1.36
N LEU A 230 16.32 -5.89 -1.87
CA LEU A 230 17.79 -5.77 -1.96
C LEU A 230 18.43 -5.72 -0.56
N LEU A 231 17.84 -4.97 0.38
CA LEU A 231 18.32 -4.90 1.75
C LEU A 231 18.22 -6.26 2.48
N ALA A 232 17.08 -6.94 2.36
CA ALA A 232 16.84 -8.25 2.95
C ALA A 232 17.78 -9.31 2.36
N ARG A 233 18.04 -9.26 1.05
CA ARG A 233 19.02 -10.14 0.40
C ARG A 233 20.43 -9.91 0.94
N ALA A 234 20.82 -8.66 1.17
CA ALA A 234 22.12 -8.31 1.73
C ALA A 234 22.30 -8.77 3.19
N LEU A 235 21.21 -8.77 3.98
CA LEU A 235 21.28 -9.03 5.42
C LEU A 235 20.91 -10.46 5.84
N THR A 236 19.99 -11.13 5.14
CA THR A 236 19.31 -12.32 5.69
C THR A 236 19.39 -13.55 4.79
N ASN A 237 19.93 -13.45 3.56
CA ASN A 237 20.05 -14.54 2.58
C ASN A 237 18.74 -15.37 2.38
N ARG A 238 17.58 -14.79 2.70
CA ARG A 238 16.26 -15.41 2.53
C ARG A 238 15.84 -15.18 1.07
N PRO A 239 15.52 -16.24 0.31
CA PRO A 239 15.29 -16.13 -1.13
C PRO A 239 13.91 -15.57 -1.49
N PHE A 240 12.97 -15.50 -0.55
CA PHE A 240 11.57 -15.15 -0.83
C PHE A 240 11.01 -14.21 0.26
N VAL A 241 10.45 -13.09 -0.18
CA VAL A 241 9.68 -12.15 0.65
C VAL A 241 8.33 -11.96 -0.03
N PRO A 242 7.20 -12.17 0.68
CA PRO A 242 5.88 -12.01 0.11
C PRO A 242 5.59 -10.54 -0.22
N TYR A 243 4.64 -10.30 -1.13
CA TYR A 243 4.43 -8.99 -1.73
C TYR A 243 3.59 -8.03 -0.87
N GLY A 244 2.73 -8.56 0.00
CA GLY A 244 1.83 -7.78 0.87
C GLY A 244 2.53 -6.72 1.72
N PRO A 245 3.68 -7.01 2.39
CA PRO A 245 4.48 -6.03 3.12
C PRO A 245 4.90 -4.83 2.28
N PHE A 246 5.13 -5.01 0.98
CA PHE A 246 5.53 -3.92 0.10
C PHE A 246 4.34 -3.05 -0.29
N LEU A 247 3.15 -3.64 -0.46
CA LEU A 247 1.89 -2.90 -0.62
C LEU A 247 1.56 -2.10 0.65
N ALA A 248 1.70 -2.72 1.83
CA ALA A 248 1.50 -2.06 3.11
C ALA A 248 2.50 -0.91 3.31
N ALA A 249 3.78 -1.11 3.01
CA ALA A 249 4.80 -0.07 3.08
C ALA A 249 4.51 1.09 2.12
N ALA A 250 4.11 0.81 0.87
CA ALA A 250 3.71 1.83 -0.09
C ALA A 250 2.48 2.62 0.39
N ALA A 251 1.49 1.94 0.97
CA ALA A 251 0.32 2.59 1.57
C ALA A 251 0.73 3.54 2.70
N MET A 252 1.62 3.10 3.58
CA MET A 252 2.17 3.95 4.65
C MET A 252 2.89 5.17 4.08
N VAL A 253 3.74 5.01 3.06
CA VAL A 253 4.41 6.16 2.42
C VAL A 253 3.39 7.15 1.87
N VAL A 254 2.36 6.68 1.16
CA VAL A 254 1.31 7.55 0.62
C VAL A 254 0.52 8.25 1.74
N LEU A 255 0.18 7.57 2.83
CA LEU A 255 -0.51 8.17 3.98
C LEU A 255 0.30 9.30 4.63
N PHE A 256 1.63 9.14 4.71
CA PHE A 256 2.53 10.11 5.35
C PHE A 256 3.04 11.20 4.39
N ALA A 257 2.94 11.01 3.08
CA ALA A 257 3.48 11.93 2.08
C ALA A 257 2.44 12.45 1.10
N TRP A 258 1.14 12.22 1.33
CA TRP A 258 0.07 12.55 0.38
C TRP A 258 0.10 13.99 -0.13
N ARG A 259 0.22 14.96 0.77
CA ARG A 259 0.32 16.39 0.43
C ARG A 259 1.44 16.65 -0.56
N TRP A 260 2.61 16.06 -0.31
CA TRP A 260 3.78 16.21 -1.16
C TRP A 260 3.58 15.51 -2.51
N ILE A 261 3.16 14.25 -2.51
CA ILE A 261 2.93 13.47 -3.73
C ILE A 261 1.92 14.16 -4.65
N TRP A 262 0.80 14.64 -4.09
CA TRP A 262 -0.30 15.18 -4.87
C TRP A 262 -0.02 16.60 -5.41
N LEU A 263 0.65 17.44 -4.62
CA LEU A 263 0.92 18.83 -4.99
C LEU A 263 2.23 19.03 -5.75
N PHE A 264 3.07 17.99 -5.88
CA PHE A 264 4.35 18.12 -6.55
C PHE A 264 4.19 18.38 -8.06
N PRO A 265 5.00 19.26 -8.67
CA PRO A 265 5.79 20.33 -8.05
C PRO A 265 4.94 21.54 -7.62
N ASP A 266 5.02 21.91 -6.34
CA ASP A 266 4.30 23.05 -5.76
C ASP A 266 4.97 24.37 -6.18
N THR A 267 4.58 24.89 -7.34
CA THR A 267 5.25 26.07 -7.92
C THR A 267 4.48 27.37 -7.76
N GLY A 268 3.25 27.36 -7.23
CA GLY A 268 2.42 28.56 -7.06
C GLY A 268 2.22 29.39 -8.34
N ARG A 269 2.59 28.83 -9.50
CA ARG A 269 2.65 29.51 -10.80
C ARG A 269 1.68 28.81 -11.75
N PRO A 270 0.75 29.55 -12.35
CA PRO A 270 -0.16 28.99 -13.34
C PRO A 270 0.63 28.43 -14.54
N GLY A 271 0.24 27.24 -15.02
CA GLY A 271 0.79 26.64 -16.24
C GLY A 271 1.97 25.68 -16.08
N ARG A 272 2.45 25.41 -14.86
CA ARG A 272 3.44 24.35 -14.60
C ARG A 272 2.75 23.03 -14.22
N PHE A 273 3.35 21.92 -14.66
CA PHE A 273 2.85 20.57 -14.39
C PHE A 273 2.72 20.33 -12.88
N ALA A 274 1.59 19.82 -12.42
CA ALA A 274 1.39 19.28 -11.08
C ALA A 274 0.78 17.88 -11.24
N VAL A 275 1.10 16.95 -10.35
CA VAL A 275 0.63 15.56 -10.42
C VAL A 275 -0.90 15.48 -10.50
N ARG A 276 -1.62 16.35 -9.78
CA ARG A 276 -3.08 16.48 -9.86
C ARG A 276 -3.62 16.69 -11.28
N ASN A 277 -2.87 17.36 -12.16
CA ASN A 277 -3.30 17.68 -13.52
C ASN A 277 -3.46 16.41 -14.37
N LEU A 278 -2.71 15.33 -14.07
CA LEU A 278 -2.86 14.03 -14.74
C LEU A 278 -4.24 13.41 -14.53
N PHE A 279 -4.92 13.80 -13.44
CA PHE A 279 -6.23 13.29 -13.05
C PHE A 279 -7.36 14.26 -13.42
N GLY A 280 -7.05 15.39 -14.06
CA GLY A 280 -8.01 16.46 -14.32
C GLY A 280 -8.98 16.18 -15.45
N ASP A 281 -8.57 15.39 -16.45
CA ASP A 281 -9.37 15.09 -17.62
C ASP A 281 -9.32 13.61 -18.00
N ALA A 282 -10.41 13.13 -18.62
CA ALA A 282 -10.55 11.73 -19.00
C ALA A 282 -9.53 11.29 -20.06
N ILE A 283 -9.05 12.22 -20.90
CA ILE A 283 -8.08 11.90 -21.96
C ILE A 283 -6.71 11.63 -21.33
N SER A 284 -6.25 12.48 -20.42
CA SER A 284 -5.02 12.30 -19.65
C SER A 284 -5.04 11.00 -18.86
N LEU A 285 -6.17 10.66 -18.21
CA LEU A 285 -6.33 9.38 -17.53
C LEU A 285 -6.30 8.18 -18.49
N ALA A 286 -6.94 8.29 -19.65
CA ALA A 286 -6.91 7.23 -20.65
C ALA A 286 -5.50 7.01 -21.20
N ILE A 287 -4.75 8.08 -21.45
CA ILE A 287 -3.35 8.02 -21.89
C ILE A 287 -2.48 7.40 -20.79
N LEU A 288 -2.62 7.86 -19.54
CA LEU A 288 -1.85 7.35 -18.40
C LEU A 288 -2.13 5.85 -18.18
N GLY A 289 -3.41 5.46 -18.12
CA GLY A 289 -3.82 4.07 -17.93
C GLY A 289 -3.40 3.18 -19.11
N GLY A 290 -3.57 3.65 -20.34
CA GLY A 290 -3.16 2.94 -21.55
C GLY A 290 -1.65 2.75 -21.65
N ALA A 291 -0.87 3.79 -21.36
CA ALA A 291 0.59 3.72 -21.34
C ALA A 291 1.11 2.78 -20.23
N ALA A 292 0.53 2.85 -19.03
CA ALA A 292 0.88 1.97 -17.92
C ALA A 292 0.57 0.50 -18.24
N LEU A 293 -0.62 0.20 -18.76
CA LEU A 293 -1.00 -1.16 -19.16
C LEU A 293 -0.14 -1.67 -20.32
N GLY A 294 0.09 -0.85 -21.35
CA GLY A 294 0.94 -1.19 -22.49
C GLY A 294 2.39 -1.49 -22.06
N GLY A 295 2.96 -0.64 -21.20
CA GLY A 295 4.29 -0.85 -20.64
C GLY A 295 4.37 -2.11 -19.77
N PHE A 296 3.34 -2.38 -18.96
CA PHE A 296 3.25 -3.60 -18.16
C PHE A 296 3.19 -4.87 -19.03
N CYS A 297 2.34 -4.88 -20.05
CA CYS A 297 2.26 -6.00 -21.00
C CYS A 297 3.58 -6.21 -21.76
N LEU A 298 4.22 -5.13 -22.20
CA LEU A 298 5.53 -5.18 -22.86
C LEU A 298 6.59 -5.78 -21.92
N LEU A 299 6.65 -5.34 -20.66
CA LEU A 299 7.57 -5.88 -19.66
C LEU A 299 7.36 -7.39 -19.47
N LEU A 300 6.11 -7.83 -19.32
CA LEU A 300 5.79 -9.25 -19.15
C LEU A 300 6.17 -10.08 -20.38
N LEU A 301 5.96 -9.54 -21.59
CA LEU A 301 6.38 -10.19 -22.82
C LEU A 301 7.91 -10.35 -22.86
N LEU A 302 8.66 -9.31 -22.50
CA LEU A 302 10.12 -9.36 -22.42
C LEU A 302 10.60 -10.40 -21.40
N VAL A 303 9.96 -10.47 -20.23
CA VAL A 303 10.27 -11.48 -19.20
C VAL A 303 10.01 -12.89 -19.73
N ARG A 304 8.90 -13.10 -20.44
CA ARG A 304 8.57 -14.39 -21.08
C ARG A 304 9.61 -14.77 -22.13
N LEU A 305 10.03 -13.82 -22.96
CA LEU A 305 11.05 -14.03 -24.00
C LEU A 305 12.42 -14.35 -23.39
N TYR A 306 12.81 -13.63 -22.33
CA TYR A 306 14.06 -13.90 -21.60
C TYR A 306 14.08 -15.32 -21.01
N GLY A 307 12.97 -15.76 -20.40
CA GLY A 307 12.83 -17.11 -19.87
C GLY A 307 12.86 -18.23 -20.92
N ALA A 308 12.67 -17.90 -22.21
CA ALA A 308 12.73 -18.86 -23.30
C ALA A 308 14.14 -19.10 -23.84
N ILE A 309 15.15 -18.32 -23.41
CA ILE A 309 16.54 -18.49 -23.83
C ILE A 309 17.12 -19.72 -23.09
N PRO A 310 17.52 -20.79 -23.80
CA PRO A 310 18.12 -21.96 -23.16
C PRO A 310 19.50 -21.58 -22.61
N VAL A 311 19.62 -21.51 -21.28
CA VAL A 311 20.92 -21.36 -20.61
C VAL A 311 21.57 -22.74 -20.62
N GLY A 312 22.65 -22.89 -21.40
CA GLY A 312 23.37 -24.15 -21.53
C GLY A 312 23.82 -24.67 -20.16
N VAL A 313 23.24 -25.78 -19.72
CA VAL A 313 23.69 -26.54 -18.56
C VAL A 313 25.10 -27.03 -18.87
N ARG A 314 26.11 -26.59 -18.10
CA ARG A 314 27.41 -27.26 -18.11
C ARG A 314 27.18 -28.68 -17.59
N THR A 315 27.15 -29.65 -18.49
CA THR A 315 27.35 -31.05 -18.13
C THR A 315 28.73 -31.15 -17.47
N GLU A 316 28.74 -31.38 -16.16
CA GLU A 316 29.89 -31.99 -15.49
C GLU A 316 30.06 -33.39 -16.08
N SER A 317 30.78 -33.48 -17.19
CA SER A 317 31.23 -34.73 -17.76
C SER A 317 32.75 -34.78 -17.63
N ALA A 318 33.23 -35.38 -16.54
CA ALA A 318 34.40 -36.23 -16.50
C ALA A 318 34.69 -36.60 -15.03
N ASP A 319 34.03 -37.64 -14.54
CA ASP A 319 34.58 -38.43 -13.44
C ASP A 319 35.88 -39.07 -13.98
N PRO A 320 37.06 -38.84 -13.38
CA PRO A 320 38.27 -39.52 -13.80
C PRO A 320 38.12 -41.03 -13.50
N PRO A 321 38.70 -41.94 -14.31
CA PRO A 321 38.48 -43.36 -14.14
C PRO A 321 39.02 -43.81 -12.79
N GLY A 322 38.09 -44.07 -11.86
CA GLY A 322 38.36 -44.69 -10.58
C GLY A 322 38.82 -46.12 -10.78
N ASP A 323 40.05 -46.37 -10.36
CA ASP A 323 40.70 -47.66 -10.12
C ASP A 323 39.72 -48.71 -9.55
N ARG A 324 39.31 -49.66 -10.41
CA ARG A 324 38.43 -50.78 -10.06
C ARG A 324 39.18 -52.12 -10.02
N ASP A 325 40.49 -52.13 -9.77
CA ASP A 325 41.29 -53.37 -9.71
C ASP A 325 41.87 -53.62 -8.30
N ARG A 326 41.09 -53.37 -7.25
CA ARG A 326 41.56 -53.60 -5.86
C ARG A 326 40.52 -54.22 -4.93
N VAL A 327 39.78 -55.23 -5.39
CA VAL A 327 38.98 -56.10 -4.50
C VAL A 327 39.00 -57.55 -4.98
N GLU A 328 40.18 -58.12 -5.21
CA GLU A 328 40.38 -59.58 -5.14
C GLU A 328 41.73 -59.81 -4.47
N HIS A 329 41.80 -60.74 -3.51
CA HIS A 329 42.94 -61.06 -2.62
C HIS A 329 42.99 -60.36 -1.24
N VAL A 330 41.93 -60.45 -0.44
CA VAL A 330 42.09 -60.64 1.01
C VAL A 330 40.93 -61.50 1.52
N GLU A 331 41.01 -62.81 1.33
CA GLU A 331 40.33 -63.79 2.20
C GLU A 331 40.92 -65.18 1.92
N ASP A 332 42.22 -65.31 2.23
CA ASP A 332 42.84 -66.61 2.44
C ASP A 332 43.93 -66.43 3.50
N ASN A 333 43.56 -66.55 4.78
CA ASN A 333 44.49 -66.99 5.83
C ASN A 333 43.80 -67.28 7.17
N GLN A 334 44.05 -68.51 7.62
CA GLN A 334 44.55 -68.85 8.96
C GLN A 334 43.59 -69.18 10.11
N ALA A 335 43.79 -70.45 10.54
CA ALA A 335 43.57 -71.08 11.84
C ALA A 335 42.19 -71.73 12.09
#